data_AF-A0A7C0ZFY2-F1
#
_entry.id   AF-A0A7C0ZFY2-F1
#
_cell.length_a   1.000
_cell.length_b   1.000
_cell.length_c   1.000
_cell.angle_alpha   90.00
_cell.angle_beta   90.00
_cell.angle_gamma   90.00
#
_symmetry.space_group_name_H-M   'P 1'
#
loop_
_entity.id
_entity.type
_entity.pdbx_description
1 polymer ?
#
loop_
_entity_poly.entity_id
_entity_poly.type
_entity_poly.pdbx_seq_one_letter_code
_entity_poly.pdbx_strand_id
1 'polypeptide(L)'
;MPETEVQLIRAPEEETWTFMPGKTYEALYEIPSSVILSPGIHVWIEATLGKERLRSNDVIVSGPPTGEKERLVQEASVFIYLENVKELLRVAEELIAFFPDDSSGYWFKGMALESRENEESALAAYEQALKNFPLPGKEGNAEPPFRLVDKISKLRQSLENKE
;
A
#
# COMPACT_ATOMS: atom_id res chain seq x y z
N MET A 1 -0.30 -16.89 -15.21
CA MET A 1 -1.33 -15.86 -14.93
C MET A 1 -1.17 -14.80 -16.01
N PRO A 2 -2.23 -14.21 -16.59
CA PRO A 2 -2.00 -13.12 -17.52
C PRO A 2 -1.41 -11.96 -16.70
N GLU A 3 -0.19 -11.57 -17.04
CA GLU A 3 0.48 -10.41 -16.48
C GLU A 3 -0.43 -9.20 -16.72
N THR A 4 -0.92 -8.59 -15.65
CA THR A 4 -1.68 -7.35 -15.74
C THR A 4 -0.70 -6.29 -16.20
N GLU A 5 -0.74 -5.95 -17.48
CA GLU A 5 0.07 -4.90 -18.08
C GLU A 5 -0.41 -3.56 -17.50
N VAL A 6 0.25 -3.10 -16.44
CA VAL A 6 -0.03 -1.80 -15.81
C VAL A 6 0.69 -0.75 -16.63
N GLN A 7 -0.09 0.08 -17.33
CA GLN A 7 0.45 1.18 -18.12
C GLN A 7 0.63 2.41 -17.21
N LEU A 8 1.87 2.76 -16.92
CA LEU A 8 2.23 3.93 -16.11
C LEU A 8 2.17 5.20 -16.97
N ILE A 9 1.31 6.15 -16.59
CA ILE A 9 1.15 7.42 -17.31
C ILE A 9 1.71 8.56 -16.46
N ARG A 10 2.40 9.51 -17.12
CA ARG A 10 2.95 10.71 -16.49
C ARG A 10 2.17 11.91 -17.02
N ALA A 11 1.28 12.45 -16.19
CA ALA A 11 0.59 13.72 -16.45
C ALA A 11 1.52 14.92 -16.18
N PRO A 12 1.26 16.14 -16.74
CA PRO A 12 -0.01 16.59 -17.33
C PRO A 12 0.06 16.81 -18.85
N GLU A 13 -0.48 15.87 -19.62
CA GLU A 13 -0.93 16.10 -21.00
C GLU A 13 -2.37 15.58 -21.12
N GLU A 14 -3.23 16.29 -21.85
CA GLU A 14 -4.58 15.80 -22.17
C GLU A 14 -4.47 14.60 -23.11
N GLU A 15 -4.94 13.43 -22.67
CA GLU A 15 -4.88 12.19 -23.47
C GLU A 15 -6.27 11.58 -23.64
N THR A 16 -6.54 11.02 -24.83
CA THR A 16 -7.79 10.29 -25.12
C THR A 16 -7.53 8.79 -25.07
N TRP A 17 -8.22 8.06 -24.18
CA TRP A 17 -8.08 6.61 -24.04
C TRP A 17 -9.30 5.85 -24.55
N THR A 18 -9.07 4.62 -25.03
CA THR A 18 -10.14 3.67 -25.40
C THR A 18 -10.20 2.55 -24.36
N PHE A 19 -11.36 2.37 -23.73
CA PHE A 19 -11.58 1.41 -22.65
C PHE A 19 -12.22 0.11 -23.18
N MET A 20 -11.70 -1.02 -22.74
CA MET A 20 -12.18 -2.36 -23.09
C MET A 20 -12.96 -2.98 -21.93
N PRO A 21 -14.08 -3.66 -22.19
CA PRO A 21 -14.79 -4.41 -21.16
C PRO A 21 -13.88 -5.43 -20.46
N GLY A 22 -13.98 -5.49 -19.13
CA GLY A 22 -13.23 -6.46 -18.30
C GLY A 22 -11.78 -6.08 -18.00
N LYS A 23 -11.32 -4.87 -18.32
CA LYS A 23 -9.99 -4.37 -17.94
C LYS A 23 -10.05 -3.31 -16.84
N THR A 24 -9.08 -3.35 -15.93
CA THR A 24 -8.81 -2.30 -14.93
C THR A 24 -7.85 -1.29 -15.52
N TYR A 25 -8.11 -0.01 -15.29
CA TYR A 25 -7.26 1.10 -15.74
C TYR A 25 -6.83 1.89 -14.51
N GLU A 26 -5.54 2.17 -14.41
CA GLU A 26 -4.95 2.97 -13.34
C GLU A 26 -4.29 4.20 -13.98
N ALA A 27 -4.58 5.37 -13.42
CA ALA A 27 -4.03 6.63 -13.89
C ALA A 27 -3.15 7.20 -12.77
N LEU A 28 -1.87 7.38 -13.08
CA LEU A 28 -0.91 7.98 -12.17
C LEU A 28 -0.62 9.43 -12.56
N TYR A 29 -0.53 10.29 -11.56
CA TYR A 29 -0.18 11.69 -11.75
C TYR A 29 1.05 12.01 -10.89
N GLU A 30 2.18 12.24 -11.55
CA GLU A 30 3.36 12.80 -10.88
C GLU A 30 3.14 14.30 -10.67
N ILE A 31 2.93 14.70 -9.42
CA ILE A 31 2.92 16.12 -9.06
C ILE A 31 4.37 16.58 -8.95
N PRO A 32 4.83 17.57 -9.75
CA PRO A 32 6.21 18.03 -9.69
C PRO A 32 6.56 18.47 -8.27
N SER A 33 7.78 18.17 -7.80
CA SER A 33 8.24 18.57 -6.46
C SER A 33 8.27 20.09 -6.25
N SER A 34 8.20 20.88 -7.32
CA SER A 34 8.02 22.34 -7.29
C SER A 34 6.63 22.78 -6.82
N VAL A 35 5.63 21.91 -6.90
CA VAL A 35 4.29 22.15 -6.38
C VAL A 35 4.31 21.80 -4.89
N ILE A 36 4.52 22.81 -4.04
CA ILE A 36 4.43 22.65 -2.59
C ILE A 36 2.94 22.55 -2.22
N LEU A 37 2.44 21.33 -2.08
CA LEU A 37 1.12 21.09 -1.52
C LEU A 37 1.20 21.24 0.01
N SER A 38 0.39 22.15 0.57
CA SER A 38 0.29 22.27 2.02
C SER A 38 -0.37 21.03 2.63
N PRO A 39 0.06 20.59 3.81
CA PRO A 39 -0.62 19.56 4.57
C PRO A 39 -2.12 19.86 4.73
N GLY A 40 -2.95 18.83 4.63
CA GLY A 40 -4.41 18.94 4.75
C GLY A 40 -5.12 19.36 3.46
N ILE A 41 -4.40 19.62 2.37
CA ILE A 41 -5.04 19.80 1.06
C ILE A 41 -5.63 18.46 0.61
N HIS A 42 -6.88 18.51 0.15
CA HIS A 42 -7.54 17.40 -0.53
C HIS A 42 -7.18 17.46 -2.02
N VAL A 43 -6.65 16.37 -2.54
CA VAL A 43 -6.36 16.17 -3.96
C VAL A 43 -7.35 15.14 -4.49
N TRP A 44 -8.05 15.48 -5.56
CA TRP A 44 -8.85 14.53 -6.32
C TRP A 44 -8.62 14.76 -7.80
N ILE A 45 -8.89 13.73 -8.59
CA ILE A 45 -8.82 13.79 -10.03
C ILE A 45 -10.24 13.72 -10.57
N GLU A 46 -10.55 14.57 -11.53
CA GLU A 46 -11.75 14.46 -12.34
C GLU A 46 -11.35 14.03 -13.75
N ALA A 47 -12.04 13.02 -14.27
CA ALA A 47 -11.87 12.54 -15.64
C ALA A 47 -13.21 12.64 -16.37
N THR A 48 -13.19 13.11 -17.61
CA THR A 48 -14.38 13.14 -18.46
C THR A 48 -14.33 11.97 -19.44
N LEU A 49 -15.34 11.10 -19.39
CA LEU A 49 -15.44 9.93 -20.26
C LEU A 49 -16.67 10.03 -21.15
N GLY A 50 -16.48 10.54 -22.36
CA GLY A 50 -17.58 10.87 -23.26
C GLY A 50 -18.44 11.99 -22.69
N LYS A 51 -19.64 11.65 -22.19
CA LYS A 51 -20.58 12.60 -21.53
C LYS A 51 -20.57 12.50 -20.01
N GLU A 52 -19.92 11.49 -19.45
CA GLU A 52 -19.89 11.23 -18.01
C GLU A 52 -18.69 11.93 -17.37
N ARG A 53 -18.84 12.36 -16.11
CA ARG A 53 -17.74 12.86 -15.28
C ARG A 53 -17.50 11.90 -14.14
N LEU A 54 -16.27 11.41 -14.03
CA LEU A 54 -15.81 10.56 -12.95
C LEU A 54 -14.96 11.42 -12.01
N ARG A 55 -15.11 11.20 -10.71
CA ARG A 55 -14.28 11.82 -9.66
C ARG A 55 -13.65 10.71 -8.83
N SER A 56 -12.34 10.79 -8.59
CA SER A 56 -11.64 9.88 -7.69
C SER A 56 -12.06 10.11 -6.24
N ASN A 57 -11.63 9.24 -5.33
CA ASN A 57 -11.59 9.58 -3.92
C ASN A 57 -10.63 10.74 -3.66
N ASP A 58 -10.86 11.47 -2.57
CA ASP A 58 -9.92 12.47 -2.08
C ASP A 58 -8.70 11.77 -1.46
N VAL A 59 -7.53 12.29 -1.77
CA VAL A 59 -6.28 12.00 -1.08
C VAL A 59 -5.91 13.25 -0.29
N ILE A 60 -5.76 13.12 1.02
CA ILE A 60 -5.32 14.22 1.87
C ILE A 60 -3.80 14.23 1.86
N VAL A 61 -3.20 15.36 1.51
CA VAL A 61 -1.75 15.56 1.58
C VAL A 61 -1.33 15.52 3.05
N SER A 62 -0.60 14.47 3.40
CA SER A 62 -0.09 14.28 4.75
C SER A 62 0.86 15.42 5.15
N GLY A 63 0.82 15.79 6.43
CA GLY A 63 1.81 16.68 7.01
C GLY A 63 3.19 16.05 7.10
N PRO A 64 4.23 16.87 7.35
CA PRO A 64 5.50 16.34 7.80
C PRO A 64 5.23 15.45 9.03
N PRO A 65 5.87 14.28 9.11
CA PRO A 65 5.63 13.35 10.19
C PRO A 65 5.98 14.01 11.52
N THR A 66 5.09 13.90 12.49
CA THR A 66 5.23 14.52 13.81
C THR A 66 5.94 13.61 14.82
N GLY A 67 6.10 12.34 14.49
CA GLY A 67 6.84 11.36 15.29
C GLY A 67 7.49 10.28 14.44
N GLU A 68 8.40 9.54 15.06
CA GLU A 68 9.25 8.57 14.37
C GLU A 68 8.44 7.43 13.71
N LYS A 69 7.40 6.94 14.39
CA LYS A 69 6.48 5.94 13.82
C LYS A 69 5.83 6.45 12.55
N GLU A 70 5.27 7.66 12.59
CA GLU A 70 4.61 8.27 11.45
C GLU A 70 5.59 8.47 10.29
N ARG A 71 6.82 8.92 10.60
CA ARG A 71 7.90 9.08 9.63
C ARG A 71 8.21 7.76 8.90
N LEU A 72 8.42 6.69 9.66
CA LEU A 72 8.74 5.38 9.11
C LEU A 72 7.57 4.77 8.31
N VAL A 73 6.31 4.96 8.75
CA VAL A 73 5.13 4.51 8.01
C VAL A 73 4.98 5.25 6.67
N GLN A 74 5.21 6.57 6.66
CA GLN A 74 5.21 7.36 5.43
C GLN A 74 6.34 6.91 4.48
N GLU A 75 7.54 6.68 5.02
CA GLU A 75 8.69 6.17 4.27
C GLU A 75 8.42 4.78 3.65
N ALA A 76 7.84 3.85 4.42
CA ALA A 76 7.42 2.55 3.91
C ALA A 76 6.41 2.66 2.77
N SER A 77 5.45 3.59 2.85
CA SER A 77 4.45 3.83 1.81
C SER A 77 5.11 4.27 0.49
N VAL A 78 6.14 5.12 0.56
CA VAL A 78 6.94 5.51 -0.60
C VAL A 78 7.65 4.30 -1.21
N PHE A 79 8.27 3.44 -0.40
CA PHE A 79 8.99 2.28 -0.92
C PHE A 79 8.08 1.17 -1.45
N ILE A 80 6.86 1.01 -0.92
CA ILE A 80 5.83 0.15 -1.52
C ILE A 80 5.52 0.65 -2.92
N TYR A 81 5.26 1.95 -3.05
CA TYR A 81 4.91 2.56 -4.33
C TYR A 81 6.05 2.49 -5.36
N LEU A 82 7.30 2.64 -4.91
CA LEU A 82 8.49 2.49 -5.77
C LEU A 82 8.90 1.02 -6.00
N GLU A 83 8.13 0.06 -5.47
CA GLU A 83 8.46 -1.37 -5.47
C GLU A 83 9.89 -1.67 -4.95
N ASN A 84 10.42 -0.80 -4.07
CA ASN A 84 11.76 -0.94 -3.52
C ASN A 84 11.74 -1.85 -2.30
N VAL A 85 11.73 -3.15 -2.57
CA VAL A 85 11.67 -4.22 -1.57
C VAL A 85 12.82 -4.14 -0.55
N LYS A 86 14.01 -3.70 -0.96
CA LYS A 86 15.17 -3.61 -0.08
C LYS A 86 14.97 -2.55 0.99
N GLU A 87 14.57 -1.35 0.59
CA GLU A 87 14.35 -0.26 1.54
C GLU A 87 13.07 -0.48 2.37
N LEU A 88 12.03 -1.10 1.79
CA LEU A 88 10.85 -1.51 2.55
C LEU A 88 11.20 -2.46 3.70
N LEU A 89 12.09 -3.44 3.45
CA LEU A 89 12.53 -4.35 4.50
C LEU A 89 13.31 -3.63 5.60
N ARG A 90 14.21 -2.70 5.25
CA ARG A 90 14.96 -1.90 6.23
C ARG A 90 14.01 -1.09 7.13
N VAL A 91 13.05 -0.39 6.53
CA VAL A 91 12.06 0.41 7.28
C VAL A 91 11.20 -0.48 8.17
N ALA A 92 10.82 -1.67 7.68
CA ALA A 92 10.07 -2.65 8.47
C ALA A 92 10.86 -3.12 9.70
N GLU A 93 12.16 -3.39 9.55
CA GLU A 93 13.06 -3.77 10.65
C GLU A 93 13.21 -2.64 11.67
N GLU A 94 13.34 -1.40 11.23
CA GLU A 94 13.37 -0.22 12.11
C GLU A 94 12.05 -0.04 12.89
N LEU A 95 10.90 -0.18 12.21
CA LEU A 95 9.59 -0.14 12.88
C LEU A 95 9.46 -1.23 13.94
N ILE A 96 9.91 -2.46 13.66
CA ILE A 96 9.88 -3.56 14.63
C ILE A 96 10.83 -3.28 15.81
N ALA A 97 11.99 -2.67 15.55
CA ALA A 97 12.97 -2.34 16.59
C ALA A 97 12.47 -1.23 17.54
N PHE A 98 11.85 -0.17 16.99
CA PHE A 98 11.35 0.95 17.80
C PHE A 98 9.95 0.70 18.37
N PHE A 99 9.11 -0.06 17.67
CA PHE A 99 7.70 -0.30 18.01
C PHE A 99 7.35 -1.80 17.88
N PRO A 100 7.93 -2.66 18.74
CA PRO A 100 7.81 -4.12 18.61
C PRO A 100 6.39 -4.67 18.81
N ASP A 101 5.51 -3.91 19.47
CA ASP A 101 4.10 -4.25 19.70
C ASP A 101 3.17 -3.65 18.63
N ASP A 102 3.71 -2.90 17.66
CA ASP A 102 2.93 -2.33 16.58
C ASP A 102 2.84 -3.29 15.38
N SER A 103 1.66 -3.40 14.78
CA SER A 103 1.43 -4.28 13.64
C SER A 103 2.12 -3.81 12.35
N SER A 104 2.41 -2.51 12.19
CA SER A 104 2.83 -1.93 10.90
C SER A 104 4.17 -2.46 10.43
N GLY A 105 5.15 -2.61 11.34
CA GLY A 105 6.47 -3.14 10.99
C GLY A 105 6.41 -4.56 10.46
N TYR A 106 5.64 -5.43 11.11
CA TYR A 106 5.45 -6.82 10.66
C TYR A 106 4.65 -6.91 9.37
N TRP A 107 3.67 -6.03 9.17
CA TRP A 107 2.93 -5.92 7.91
C TRP A 107 3.87 -5.59 6.74
N PHE A 108 4.69 -4.55 6.87
CA PHE A 108 5.64 -4.16 5.83
C PHE A 108 6.72 -5.23 5.59
N LYS A 109 7.16 -5.92 6.65
CA LYS A 109 8.08 -7.06 6.53
C LYS A 109 7.46 -8.19 5.71
N GLY A 110 6.19 -8.52 5.96
CA GLY A 110 5.44 -9.51 5.18
C GLY A 110 5.40 -9.16 3.70
N MET A 111 5.07 -7.91 3.36
CA MET A 111 5.06 -7.42 1.98
C MET A 111 6.43 -7.51 1.30
N ALA A 112 7.49 -7.14 2.02
CA ALA A 112 8.85 -7.20 1.50
C ALA A 112 9.38 -8.63 1.31
N LEU A 113 8.90 -9.60 2.09
CA LEU A 113 9.32 -11.00 1.99
C LEU A 113 8.51 -11.77 0.94
N GLU A 114 7.23 -11.45 0.80
CA GLU A 114 6.36 -12.02 -0.23
C GLU A 114 6.89 -11.69 -1.63
N SER A 115 7.35 -10.45 -1.85
CA SER A 115 7.99 -10.02 -3.10
C SER A 115 9.35 -10.66 -3.39
N ARG A 116 9.93 -11.39 -2.43
CA ARG A 116 11.16 -12.19 -2.60
C ARG A 116 10.90 -13.70 -2.69
N GLU A 117 9.65 -14.11 -2.89
CA GLU A 117 9.22 -15.52 -2.93
C GLU A 117 9.53 -16.31 -1.65
N ASN A 118 9.77 -15.62 -0.53
CA ASN A 118 9.96 -16.26 0.77
C ASN A 118 8.61 -16.34 1.51
N GLU A 119 7.75 -17.21 1.00
CA GLU A 119 6.35 -17.35 1.46
C GLU A 119 6.23 -17.73 2.94
N GLU A 120 7.12 -18.57 3.46
CA GLU A 120 7.14 -18.97 4.87
C GLU A 120 7.45 -17.79 5.79
N SER A 121 8.50 -17.01 5.47
CA SER A 121 8.88 -15.86 6.29
C SER A 121 7.87 -14.73 6.15
N ALA A 122 7.25 -14.57 4.98
CA ALA A 122 6.16 -13.62 4.77
C ALA A 122 4.93 -13.99 5.61
N LEU A 123 4.54 -15.26 5.62
CA LEU A 123 3.44 -15.78 6.43
C LEU A 123 3.69 -15.51 7.92
N ALA A 124 4.88 -15.85 8.43
CA ALA A 124 5.23 -15.60 9.83
C ALA A 124 5.17 -14.11 10.20
N ALA A 125 5.62 -13.22 9.30
CA ALA A 125 5.52 -11.77 9.51
C ALA A 125 4.06 -11.30 9.52
N TYR A 126 3.23 -11.74 8.59
CA TYR A 126 1.81 -11.40 8.58
C TYR A 126 1.06 -11.94 9.81
N GLU A 127 1.35 -13.16 10.26
CA GLU A 127 0.75 -13.70 11.49
C GLU A 127 1.14 -12.88 12.73
N GLN A 128 2.39 -12.41 12.80
CA GLN A 128 2.82 -11.52 13.88
C GLN A 128 2.16 -10.13 13.77
N ALA A 129 1.95 -9.61 12.56
CA ALA A 129 1.19 -8.38 12.34
C ALA A 129 -0.25 -8.52 12.83
N LEU A 130 -0.88 -9.67 12.57
CA LEU A 130 -2.24 -9.98 13.02
C LEU A 130 -2.33 -10.08 14.55
N LYS A 131 -1.34 -10.70 15.18
CA LYS A 131 -1.26 -10.82 16.64
C LYS A 131 -1.10 -9.46 17.33
N ASN A 132 -0.31 -8.57 16.73
CA ASN A 132 -0.08 -7.22 17.24
C ASN A 132 -1.13 -6.21 16.76
N PHE A 133 -2.07 -6.64 15.93
CA PHE A 133 -3.14 -5.78 15.48
C PHE A 133 -4.04 -5.45 16.69
N PRO A 134 -4.35 -4.17 16.95
CA PRO A 134 -5.18 -3.80 18.08
C PRO A 134 -6.57 -4.44 17.93
N LEU A 135 -6.83 -5.47 18.75
CA LEU A 135 -8.17 -6.05 18.89
C LEU A 135 -9.07 -5.07 19.66
N PRO A 136 -10.38 -5.02 19.36
CA PRO A 136 -11.27 -4.01 19.90
C PRO A 136 -11.30 -3.99 21.44
N GLY A 137 -11.10 -2.81 22.03
CA GLY A 137 -11.13 -2.61 23.49
C GLY A 137 -10.74 -1.23 24.01
N LYS A 138 -10.09 -0.38 23.22
CA LYS A 138 -10.01 1.06 23.41
C LYS A 138 -9.95 1.71 22.03
N GLU A 139 -11.03 2.38 21.63
CA GLU A 139 -11.13 3.18 20.38
C GLU A 139 -11.31 2.39 19.07
N GLY A 140 -12.54 1.96 18.82
CA GLY A 140 -13.03 1.64 17.48
C GLY A 140 -12.91 0.17 17.08
N ASN A 141 -13.98 -0.35 16.47
CA ASN A 141 -14.04 -1.70 15.91
C ASN A 141 -13.09 -1.83 14.70
N ALA A 142 -11.80 -1.98 14.94
CA ALA A 142 -10.85 -2.36 13.91
C ALA A 142 -10.92 -3.89 13.76
N GLU A 143 -11.63 -4.37 12.74
CA GLU A 143 -11.40 -5.72 12.25
C GLU A 143 -9.95 -5.78 11.73
N PRO A 144 -9.22 -6.90 11.91
CA PRO A 144 -7.97 -7.11 11.19
C PRO A 144 -8.20 -6.79 9.72
N PRO A 145 -7.32 -6.02 9.06
CA PRO A 145 -7.59 -5.58 7.71
C PRO A 145 -7.88 -6.82 6.86
N PHE A 146 -9.01 -6.84 6.14
CA PHE A 146 -9.39 -8.00 5.30
C PHE A 146 -8.20 -8.49 4.45
N ARG A 147 -7.39 -7.54 3.95
CA ARG A 147 -6.14 -7.80 3.23
C ARG A 147 -5.15 -8.67 4.00
N LEU A 148 -4.98 -8.48 5.31
CA LEU A 148 -4.07 -9.26 6.14
C LEU A 148 -4.54 -10.71 6.30
N VAL A 149 -5.83 -10.91 6.60
CA VAL A 149 -6.40 -12.26 6.73
C VAL A 149 -6.39 -12.99 5.38
N ASP A 150 -6.70 -12.28 4.29
CA ASP A 150 -6.63 -12.82 2.92
C ASP A 150 -5.20 -13.23 2.53
N LYS A 151 -4.19 -12.39 2.82
CA LYS A 151 -2.77 -12.70 2.60
C LYS A 151 -2.34 -13.96 3.34
N ILE A 152 -2.64 -14.06 4.64
CA ILE A 152 -2.34 -15.26 5.46
C ILE A 152 -2.99 -16.50 4.85
N SER A 153 -4.27 -16.42 4.48
CA SER A 153 -5.03 -17.55 3.94
C SER A 153 -4.44 -18.04 2.61
N LYS A 154 -4.09 -17.12 1.70
CA LYS A 154 -3.48 -17.44 0.41
C LYS A 154 -2.09 -18.07 0.56
N LEU A 155 -1.26 -17.54 1.46
CA LEU A 155 0.08 -18.08 1.70
C LEU A 155 0.02 -19.48 2.31
N ARG A 156 -0.89 -19.73 3.27
CA ARG A 156 -1.11 -21.08 3.81
C ARG A 156 -1.50 -22.07 2.71
N GLN A 157 -2.48 -21.71 1.88
CA GLN A 157 -2.90 -22.57 0.77
C GLN A 157 -1.77 -22.80 -0.25
N SER A 158 -0.96 -21.77 -0.55
CA SER A 158 0.19 -21.91 -1.45
C SER A 158 1.21 -22.91 -0.94
N LEU A 159 1.54 -22.83 0.36
CA LEU A 159 2.50 -23.73 1.01
C LEU A 159 1.97 -25.16 1.09
N GLU A 160 0.69 -25.35 1.44
CA GLU A 160 0.03 -26.67 1.47
C GLU A 160 0.02 -27.37 0.10
N ASN A 161 -0.07 -26.61 -1.00
CA ASN A 161 -0.05 -27.16 -2.36
C ASN A 161 1.36 -27.49 -2.87
N LYS A 162 2.42 -27.11 -2.15
CA LYS A 162 3.82 -27.36 -2.50
C LYS A 162 4.41 -28.60 -1.81
N GLU A 163 3.73 -29.13 -0.80
CA GLU A 163 4.05 -30.40 -0.10
C GLU A 163 3.43 -31.62 -0.81
#